data_AF-A0A235FEG6-F1
#
_entry.id   AF-A0A235FEG6-F1
#
_cell.length_a   1.000
_cell.length_b   1.000
_cell.length_c   1.000
_cell.angle_alpha   90.00
_cell.angle_beta   90.00
_cell.angle_gamma   90.00
#
_symmetry.space_group_name_H-M   'P 1'
#
loop_
_entity.id
_entity.type
_entity.pdbx_description
1 polymer ?
#
loop_
_entity_poly.entity_id
_entity_poly.type
_entity_poly.pdbx_seq_one_letter_code
_entity_poly.pdbx_strand_id
1 'polypeptide(L)'
;MEEGLSLYQDILLKQLAAFRHNTLSVVEGVTEEMADIVPEGFNNNIRWQLGHIYLDQYDWLYHKINEDSPVPKHYRELFGYGTRPSDWKLSPPTLDELKNRLADQVDHIKEHFGRRLDEELESPAELGMNTFAEILPRTFYHEGMHTGHIIALKKAMNAEQHASL
;
A
#
# COMPACT_ATOMS: atom_id res chain seq x y z
N MET A 1 -23.80 24.64 11.27
CA MET A 1 -22.77 23.86 11.98
C MET A 1 -22.14 22.97 10.93
N GLU A 2 -20.82 23.05 10.73
CA GLU A 2 -20.13 22.02 9.93
C GLU A 2 -20.29 20.70 10.70
N GLU A 3 -21.02 19.75 10.14
CA GLU A 3 -21.10 18.41 10.71
C GLU A 3 -19.71 17.77 10.59
N GLY A 4 -19.07 17.52 11.73
CA GLY A 4 -17.80 16.80 11.79
C GLY A 4 -17.97 15.34 11.38
N LEU A 5 -16.85 14.64 11.20
CA LEU A 5 -16.85 13.21 10.89
C LEU A 5 -17.63 12.40 11.93
N SER A 6 -18.34 11.38 11.47
CA SER A 6 -18.94 10.39 12.37
C SER A 6 -17.85 9.64 13.13
N LEU A 7 -18.19 9.05 14.27
CA LEU A 7 -17.27 8.21 15.04
C LEU A 7 -16.69 7.08 14.17
N TYR A 8 -17.49 6.50 13.29
CA TYR A 8 -17.07 5.43 12.40
C TYR A 8 -16.05 5.91 11.35
N GLN A 9 -16.29 7.05 10.72
CA GLN A 9 -15.38 7.66 9.76
C GLN A 9 -14.03 8.02 10.40
N ASP A 10 -14.07 8.61 11.60
CA ASP A 10 -12.86 8.94 12.36
C ASP A 10 -12.05 7.67 12.72
N ILE A 11 -12.72 6.56 13.07
CA ILE A 11 -12.07 5.27 13.31
C ILE A 11 -11.38 4.76 12.03
N LEU A 12 -12.03 4.81 10.87
CA LEU A 12 -11.43 4.36 9.61
C LEU A 12 -10.16 5.15 9.26
N LEU A 13 -10.19 6.49 9.38
CA LEU A 13 -9.02 7.32 9.09
C LEU A 13 -7.88 7.13 10.10
N LYS A 14 -8.21 6.87 11.39
CA LYS A 14 -7.23 6.49 12.41
C LYS A 14 -6.61 5.13 12.12
N GLN A 15 -7.41 4.15 11.68
CA GLN A 15 -6.92 2.82 11.28
C GLN A 15 -6.00 2.89 10.06
N LEU A 16 -6.36 3.69 9.05
CA LEU A 16 -5.49 3.97 7.90
C LEU A 16 -4.11 4.46 8.36
N ALA A 17 -4.08 5.47 9.23
CA ALA A 17 -2.82 6.02 9.75
C ALA A 17 -2.04 4.99 10.59
N ALA A 18 -2.72 4.22 11.44
CA ALA A 18 -2.08 3.23 12.30
C ALA A 18 -1.49 2.05 11.51
N PHE A 19 -2.22 1.53 10.52
CA PHE A 19 -1.73 0.43 9.70
C PHE A 19 -0.59 0.87 8.79
N ARG A 20 -0.69 2.07 8.20
CA ARG A 20 0.44 2.64 7.46
C ARG A 20 1.67 2.82 8.33
N HIS A 21 1.50 3.32 9.56
CA HIS A 21 2.60 3.42 10.50
C HIS A 21 3.23 2.05 10.78
N ASN A 22 2.43 1.01 11.03
CA ASN A 22 2.94 -0.36 11.23
C ASN A 22 3.76 -0.85 10.02
N THR A 23 3.26 -0.64 8.79
CA THR A 23 3.97 -0.98 7.55
C THR A 23 5.32 -0.27 7.44
N LEU A 24 5.37 1.03 7.74
CA LEU A 24 6.62 1.79 7.67
C LEU A 24 7.60 1.39 8.78
N SER A 25 7.09 1.08 9.98
CA SER A 25 7.91 0.61 11.10
C SER A 25 8.59 -0.73 10.80
N VAL A 26 7.94 -1.65 10.08
CA VAL A 26 8.59 -2.93 9.72
C VAL A 26 9.73 -2.78 8.72
N VAL A 27 9.80 -1.68 7.98
CA VAL A 27 10.91 -1.39 7.05
C VAL A 27 11.96 -0.43 7.62
N GLU A 28 11.85 -0.07 8.90
CA GLU A 28 12.94 0.62 9.59
C GLU A 28 14.23 -0.23 9.57
N GLY A 29 15.34 0.44 9.30
CA GLY A 29 16.66 -0.18 9.18
C GLY A 29 16.89 -0.97 7.88
N VAL A 30 15.91 -1.06 6.97
CA VAL A 30 16.11 -1.65 5.64
C VAL A 30 16.89 -0.68 4.76
N THR A 31 18.00 -1.14 4.16
CA THR A 31 18.78 -0.37 3.19
C THR A 31 18.20 -0.49 1.78
N GLU A 32 18.65 0.35 0.84
CA GLU A 32 18.27 0.23 -0.57
C GLU A 32 18.61 -1.15 -1.14
N GLU A 33 19.79 -1.69 -0.79
CA GLU A 33 20.21 -3.02 -1.24
C GLU A 33 19.32 -4.11 -0.67
N MET A 34 19.01 -4.04 0.63
CA MET A 34 18.09 -5.00 1.28
C MET A 34 16.69 -4.94 0.66
N ALA A 35 16.25 -3.76 0.21
CA ALA A 35 14.93 -3.61 -0.40
C ALA A 35 14.80 -4.34 -1.73
N ASP A 36 15.93 -4.62 -2.40
CA ASP A 36 15.98 -5.25 -3.71
C ASP A 36 16.24 -6.76 -3.68
N ILE A 37 16.66 -7.32 -2.54
CA ILE A 37 16.90 -8.75 -2.39
C ILE A 37 15.60 -9.55 -2.53
N VAL A 38 15.65 -10.59 -3.36
CA VAL A 38 14.60 -11.62 -3.48
C VAL A 38 15.17 -12.93 -2.90
N PRO A 39 14.80 -13.30 -1.66
CA PRO A 39 15.28 -14.55 -1.03
C PRO A 39 14.78 -15.79 -1.79
N GLU A 40 15.43 -16.93 -1.57
CA GLU A 40 15.02 -18.19 -2.22
C GLU A 40 13.58 -18.57 -1.83
N GLY A 41 12.80 -19.02 -2.83
CA GLY A 41 11.38 -19.35 -2.64
C GLY A 41 10.42 -18.16 -2.73
N PHE A 42 10.93 -16.94 -2.84
CA PHE A 42 10.14 -15.73 -3.10
C PHE A 42 10.26 -15.30 -4.57
N ASN A 43 9.30 -14.51 -5.03
CA ASN A 43 9.30 -13.96 -6.39
C ASN A 43 9.22 -12.43 -6.42
N ASN A 44 9.30 -11.77 -5.26
CA ASN A 44 9.30 -10.33 -5.12
C ASN A 44 10.18 -9.90 -3.92
N ASN A 45 10.38 -8.60 -3.77
CA ASN A 45 11.22 -8.00 -2.75
C ASN A 45 10.47 -6.91 -1.97
N ILE A 46 11.10 -6.33 -0.94
CA ILE A 46 10.47 -5.32 -0.09
C ILE A 46 10.08 -4.08 -0.90
N ARG A 47 10.88 -3.66 -1.88
CA ARG A 47 10.55 -2.52 -2.76
C ARG A 47 9.25 -2.77 -3.52
N TRP A 48 9.08 -3.95 -4.08
CA TRP A 48 7.85 -4.34 -4.77
C TRP A 48 6.65 -4.34 -3.81
N GLN A 49 6.82 -4.86 -2.59
CA GLN A 49 5.75 -4.90 -1.59
C GLN A 49 5.24 -3.49 -1.23
N LEU A 50 6.16 -2.54 -0.98
CA LEU A 50 5.81 -1.16 -0.66
C LEU A 50 5.14 -0.44 -1.85
N GLY A 51 5.68 -0.61 -3.06
CA GLY A 51 5.09 -0.05 -4.27
C GLY A 51 3.69 -0.61 -4.56
N HIS A 52 3.48 -1.90 -4.30
CA HIS A 52 2.19 -2.55 -4.49
C HIS A 52 1.13 -2.06 -3.51
N ILE A 53 1.48 -1.89 -2.23
CA ILE A 53 0.58 -1.29 -1.23
C ILE A 53 0.13 0.11 -1.68
N TYR A 54 1.07 0.95 -2.10
CA TYR A 54 0.78 2.31 -2.55
C TYR A 54 -0.17 2.32 -3.75
N LEU A 55 0.13 1.49 -4.76
CA LEU A 55 -0.67 1.36 -5.98
C LEU A 55 -2.07 0.81 -5.70
N ASP A 56 -2.18 -0.33 -5.01
CA ASP A 56 -3.46 -1.03 -4.78
C ASP A 56 -4.46 -0.13 -4.05
N GLN A 57 -4.05 0.55 -2.98
CA GLN A 57 -4.96 1.39 -2.21
C GLN A 57 -5.56 2.53 -3.05
N TYR A 58 -4.75 3.17 -3.91
CA TYR A 58 -5.27 4.19 -4.82
C TYR A 58 -6.05 3.59 -5.99
N ASP A 59 -5.64 2.45 -6.54
CA ASP A 59 -6.44 1.77 -7.56
C ASP A 59 -7.84 1.49 -7.02
N TRP A 60 -8.01 0.99 -5.79
CA TRP A 60 -9.32 0.78 -5.18
C TRP A 60 -10.13 2.06 -4.96
N LEU A 61 -9.50 3.12 -4.42
CA LEU A 61 -10.19 4.37 -4.14
C LEU A 61 -10.58 5.13 -5.43
N TYR A 62 -9.82 5.00 -6.50
CA TYR A 62 -10.11 5.71 -7.76
C TYR A 62 -10.83 4.84 -8.81
N HIS A 63 -10.99 3.53 -8.60
CA HIS A 63 -11.55 2.64 -9.62
C HIS A 63 -13.01 2.92 -10.00
N LYS A 64 -13.82 3.40 -9.06
CA LYS A 64 -15.28 3.57 -9.22
C LYS A 64 -15.74 5.04 -9.21
N ILE A 65 -14.82 5.94 -9.52
CA ILE A 65 -15.08 7.37 -9.66
C ILE A 65 -14.43 7.92 -10.93
N ASN A 66 -15.04 8.94 -11.51
CA ASN A 66 -14.50 9.67 -12.66
C ASN A 66 -13.45 10.72 -12.24
N GLU A 67 -12.41 10.30 -11.53
CA GLU A 67 -11.29 11.14 -11.11
C GLU A 67 -9.94 10.49 -11.44
N ASP A 68 -8.93 11.30 -11.77
CA ASP A 68 -7.59 10.81 -12.07
C ASP A 68 -6.84 10.45 -10.79
N SER A 69 -6.34 9.22 -10.70
CA SER A 69 -5.46 8.78 -9.62
C SER A 69 -4.11 9.52 -9.65
N PRO A 70 -3.56 9.94 -8.49
CA PRO A 70 -2.26 10.60 -8.41
C PRO A 70 -1.09 9.64 -8.67
N VAL A 71 -1.34 8.34 -8.83
CA VAL A 71 -0.29 7.33 -9.03
C VAL A 71 0.36 7.49 -10.41
N PRO A 72 1.70 7.55 -10.51
CA PRO A 72 2.39 7.58 -11.80
C PRO A 72 2.02 6.36 -12.65
N LYS A 73 1.67 6.57 -13.93
CA LYS A 73 1.16 5.50 -14.81
C LYS A 73 2.06 4.25 -14.89
N HIS A 74 3.37 4.44 -14.87
CA HIS A 74 4.36 3.37 -14.95
C HIS A 74 4.43 2.49 -13.68
N TYR A 75 3.83 2.90 -12.56
CA TYR A 75 3.79 2.08 -11.34
C TYR A 75 3.01 0.79 -11.56
N ARG A 76 2.04 0.73 -12.47
CA ARG A 76 1.34 -0.52 -12.78
C ARG A 76 2.25 -1.57 -13.43
N GLU A 77 3.25 -1.14 -14.20
CA GLU A 77 4.23 -2.05 -14.81
C GLU A 77 5.24 -2.58 -13.79
N LEU A 78 5.48 -1.81 -12.73
CA LEU A 78 6.41 -2.18 -11.65
C LEU A 78 5.74 -2.98 -10.53
N PHE A 79 4.54 -2.56 -10.13
CA PHE A 79 3.91 -2.98 -8.89
C PHE A 79 2.50 -3.53 -9.09
N GLY A 80 2.02 -3.65 -10.32
CA GLY A 80 0.71 -4.23 -10.60
C GLY A 80 0.62 -5.69 -10.16
N TYR A 81 -0.60 -6.17 -9.93
CA TYR A 81 -0.84 -7.57 -9.61
C TYR A 81 -0.17 -8.50 -10.64
N GLY A 82 0.57 -9.50 -10.14
CA GLY A 82 1.27 -10.48 -10.97
C GLY A 82 2.64 -10.04 -11.52
N THR A 83 3.02 -8.77 -11.36
CA THR A 83 4.37 -8.30 -11.68
C THR A 83 5.39 -8.82 -10.67
N ARG A 84 6.67 -8.77 -11.04
CA ARG A 84 7.80 -9.17 -10.19
C ARG A 84 9.06 -8.38 -10.55
N PRO A 85 10.00 -8.17 -9.61
CA PRO A 85 11.24 -7.46 -9.86
C PRO A 85 12.08 -8.00 -11.03
N SER A 86 12.07 -9.31 -11.26
CA SER A 86 12.82 -9.93 -12.37
C SER A 86 12.34 -9.50 -13.75
N ASP A 87 11.11 -8.97 -13.85
CA ASP A 87 10.47 -8.59 -15.10
C ASP A 87 10.52 -7.06 -15.32
N TRP A 88 11.08 -6.30 -14.36
CA TRP A 88 11.17 -4.85 -14.45
C TRP A 88 12.08 -4.41 -15.60
N LYS A 89 11.50 -3.58 -16.48
CA LYS A 89 12.21 -2.90 -17.58
C LYS A 89 12.53 -1.45 -17.28
N LEU A 90 11.94 -0.92 -16.21
CA LEU A 90 12.09 0.44 -15.72
C LEU A 90 12.76 0.40 -14.36
N SER A 91 13.53 1.43 -14.05
CA SER A 91 14.04 1.61 -12.69
C SER A 91 12.88 1.93 -11.75
N PRO A 92 12.71 1.18 -10.65
CA PRO A 92 11.70 1.50 -9.67
C PRO A 92 12.11 2.77 -8.87
N PRO A 93 11.15 3.42 -8.19
CA PRO A 93 11.44 4.47 -7.22
C PRO A 93 12.37 3.98 -6.10
N THR A 94 13.09 4.91 -5.47
CA THR A 94 13.95 4.60 -4.32
C THR A 94 13.13 4.13 -3.11
N LEU A 95 13.75 3.47 -2.14
CA LEU A 95 13.08 3.00 -0.93
C LEU A 95 12.58 4.21 -0.14
N ASP A 96 13.42 5.25 -0.04
CA ASP A 96 13.06 6.51 0.60
C ASP A 96 11.88 7.20 -0.11
N GLU A 97 11.86 7.21 -1.45
CA GLU A 97 10.72 7.76 -2.19
C GLU A 97 9.43 6.99 -1.90
N LEU A 98 9.47 5.65 -1.90
CA LEU A 98 8.28 4.84 -1.58
C LEU A 98 7.79 5.07 -0.15
N LYS A 99 8.70 5.13 0.84
CA LYS A 99 8.34 5.41 2.24
C LYS A 99 7.66 6.77 2.38
N ASN A 100 8.20 7.81 1.74
CA ASN A 100 7.61 9.15 1.77
C ASN A 100 6.23 9.17 1.09
N ARG A 101 6.11 8.59 -0.11
CA ARG A 101 4.83 8.50 -0.82
C ARG A 101 3.77 7.75 -0.02
N LEU A 102 4.16 6.66 0.64
CA LEU A 102 3.30 5.90 1.51
C LEU A 102 2.89 6.70 2.76
N ALA A 103 3.78 7.50 3.34
CA ALA A 103 3.41 8.38 4.45
C ALA A 103 2.42 9.47 3.99
N ASP A 104 2.74 10.17 2.90
CA ASP A 104 1.95 11.26 2.34
C ASP A 104 0.56 10.80 1.85
N GLN A 105 0.46 9.53 1.38
CA GLN A 105 -0.81 8.94 0.93
C GLN A 105 -1.88 8.99 2.04
N VAL A 106 -1.50 8.86 3.31
CA VAL A 106 -2.45 8.90 4.44
C VAL A 106 -3.12 10.27 4.52
N ASP A 107 -2.33 11.34 4.43
CA ASP A 107 -2.84 12.70 4.54
C ASP A 107 -3.65 13.08 3.30
N HIS A 108 -3.18 12.70 2.11
CA HIS A 108 -3.96 12.83 0.89
C HIS A 108 -5.33 12.13 1.01
N ILE A 109 -5.39 10.89 1.52
CA ILE A 109 -6.67 10.18 1.64
C ILE A 109 -7.59 10.87 2.64
N LYS A 110 -7.08 11.34 3.78
CA LYS A 110 -7.87 12.09 4.77
C LYS A 110 -8.43 13.39 4.20
N GLU A 111 -7.61 14.15 3.49
CA GLU A 111 -7.99 15.44 2.92
C GLU A 111 -9.00 15.28 1.79
N HIS A 112 -8.74 14.35 0.86
CA HIS A 112 -9.54 14.19 -0.35
C HIS A 112 -10.81 13.37 -0.12
N PHE A 113 -10.71 12.25 0.63
CA PHE A 113 -11.82 11.31 0.81
C PHE A 113 -12.47 11.39 2.21
N GLY A 114 -11.85 12.04 3.20
CA GLY A 114 -12.33 11.98 4.59
C GLY A 114 -13.78 12.43 4.77
N ARG A 115 -14.20 13.51 4.07
CA ARG A 115 -15.59 13.99 4.08
C ARG A 115 -16.51 13.29 3.07
N ARG A 116 -15.95 12.39 2.25
CA ARG A 116 -16.63 11.67 1.18
C ARG A 116 -16.82 10.19 1.52
N LEU A 117 -16.44 9.74 2.71
CA LEU A 117 -16.39 8.31 3.03
C LEU A 117 -17.73 7.57 2.79
N ASP A 118 -18.86 8.25 3.02
CA ASP A 118 -20.21 7.69 2.81
C ASP A 118 -20.80 8.04 1.43
N GLU A 119 -20.03 8.64 0.53
CA GLU A 119 -20.45 8.91 -0.85
C GLU A 119 -20.61 7.58 -1.61
N GLU A 120 -21.74 7.45 -2.29
CA GLU A 120 -22.03 6.31 -3.17
C GLU A 120 -21.12 6.33 -4.39
N LEU A 121 -20.50 5.20 -4.68
CA LEU A 121 -19.69 4.97 -5.87
C LEU A 121 -20.57 4.95 -7.13
N GLU A 122 -19.98 5.21 -8.31
CA GLU A 122 -20.74 5.19 -9.57
C GLU A 122 -21.34 3.81 -9.89
N SER A 123 -20.68 2.76 -9.41
CA SER A 123 -21.17 1.39 -9.44
C SER A 123 -20.54 0.60 -8.29
N PRO A 124 -21.20 -0.47 -7.79
CA PRO A 124 -20.63 -1.29 -6.74
C PRO A 124 -19.25 -1.82 -7.11
N ALA A 125 -18.30 -1.69 -6.19
CA ALA A 125 -17.02 -2.37 -6.25
C ALA A 125 -17.21 -3.87 -5.91
N GLU A 126 -16.12 -4.63 -5.93
CA GLU A 126 -16.18 -6.05 -5.57
C GLU A 126 -16.78 -6.26 -4.18
N LEU A 127 -17.29 -7.48 -3.92
CA LEU A 127 -17.98 -7.82 -2.66
C LEU A 127 -19.23 -6.97 -2.37
N GLY A 128 -19.72 -6.20 -3.34
CA GLY A 128 -20.91 -5.38 -3.19
C GLY A 128 -20.69 -4.08 -2.41
N MET A 129 -19.45 -3.60 -2.32
CA MET A 129 -19.12 -2.33 -1.66
C MET A 129 -19.62 -1.14 -2.49
N ASN A 130 -20.36 -0.24 -1.86
CA ASN A 130 -21.01 0.91 -2.49
C ASN A 130 -20.42 2.25 -2.06
N THR A 131 -19.57 2.30 -1.02
CA THR A 131 -18.96 3.54 -0.53
C THR A 131 -17.46 3.40 -0.29
N PHE A 132 -16.75 4.53 -0.17
CA PHE A 132 -15.32 4.51 0.18
C PHE A 132 -15.07 3.98 1.60
N ALA A 133 -16.01 4.19 2.53
CA ALA A 133 -15.97 3.64 3.87
C ALA A 133 -15.94 2.11 3.87
N GLU A 134 -16.59 1.48 2.89
CA GLU A 134 -16.58 0.03 2.70
C GLU A 134 -15.31 -0.46 2.00
N ILE A 135 -14.73 0.34 1.09
CA ILE A 135 -13.46 0.04 0.41
C ILE A 135 -12.26 0.03 1.38
N LEU A 136 -12.17 1.01 2.27
CA LEU A 136 -11.00 1.19 3.14
C LEU A 136 -10.63 -0.07 3.95
N PRO A 137 -11.56 -0.75 4.66
CA PRO A 137 -11.30 -2.00 5.35
C PRO A 137 -10.67 -3.10 4.47
N ARG A 138 -11.07 -3.20 3.20
CA ARG A 138 -10.45 -4.15 2.26
C ARG A 138 -9.00 -3.79 2.02
N THR A 139 -8.69 -2.51 1.79
CA THR A 139 -7.31 -2.05 1.58
C THR A 139 -6.44 -2.27 2.81
N PHE A 140 -7.01 -2.14 4.02
CA PHE A 140 -6.30 -2.40 5.28
C PHE A 140 -5.91 -3.86 5.43
N TYR A 141 -6.84 -4.78 5.15
CA TYR A 141 -6.56 -6.21 5.18
C TYR A 141 -5.43 -6.57 4.20
N HIS A 142 -5.51 -6.04 2.98
CA HIS A 142 -4.50 -6.26 1.95
C HIS A 142 -3.12 -5.71 2.36
N GLU A 143 -3.04 -4.47 2.83
CA GLU A 143 -1.80 -3.91 3.36
C GLU A 143 -1.22 -4.73 4.52
N GLY A 144 -2.08 -5.26 5.40
CA GLY A 144 -1.67 -6.18 6.46
C GLY A 144 -1.03 -7.48 5.93
N MET A 145 -1.55 -8.04 4.84
CA MET A 145 -0.95 -9.21 4.18
C MET A 145 0.43 -8.88 3.62
N HIS A 146 0.58 -7.74 2.95
CA HIS A 146 1.86 -7.31 2.38
C HIS A 146 2.88 -6.93 3.48
N THR A 147 2.43 -6.36 4.59
CA THR A 147 3.25 -6.16 5.80
C THR A 147 3.78 -7.49 6.34
N GLY A 148 2.90 -8.51 6.44
CA GLY A 148 3.31 -9.86 6.80
C GLY A 148 4.35 -10.46 5.85
N HIS A 149 4.20 -10.20 4.54
CA HIS A 149 5.14 -10.63 3.52
C HIS A 149 6.51 -9.95 3.66
N ILE A 150 6.55 -8.65 3.94
CA ILE A 150 7.78 -7.90 4.23
C ILE A 150 8.50 -8.50 5.45
N ILE A 151 7.77 -8.83 6.51
CA ILE A 151 8.35 -9.49 7.70
C ILE A 151 8.95 -10.86 7.32
N ALA A 152 8.28 -11.64 6.48
CA ALA A 152 8.77 -12.93 6.02
C ALA A 152 10.05 -12.79 5.18
N LEU A 153 10.09 -11.83 4.24
CA LEU A 153 11.27 -11.50 3.43
C LEU A 153 12.47 -11.16 4.32
N LYS A 154 12.30 -10.26 5.31
CA LYS A 154 13.37 -9.90 6.25
C LYS A 154 13.90 -11.10 7.03
N LYS A 155 13.01 -12.00 7.47
CA LYS A 155 13.42 -13.23 8.18
C LYS A 155 14.22 -14.18 7.29
N ALA A 156 13.81 -14.34 6.03
CA ALA A 156 14.51 -15.18 5.07
C ALA A 156 15.93 -14.66 4.78
N MET A 157 16.09 -13.35 4.56
CA MET A 157 17.40 -12.71 4.36
C MET A 157 18.37 -12.97 5.53
N ASN A 158 17.88 -12.84 6.77
CA ASN A 158 18.70 -13.11 7.95
C ASN A 158 19.09 -14.60 8.07
N ALA A 159 18.19 -15.52 7.72
CA ALA A 159 18.47 -16.95 7.75
C ALA A 159 19.58 -17.34 6.75
N GLU A 160 19.56 -16.78 5.54
CA GLU A 160 20.58 -17.01 4.50
C GLU A 160 21.96 -16.47 4.94
N GLN A 161 22.01 -15.32 5.60
CA GLN A 161 23.25 -14.78 6.18
C GLN A 161 23.85 -15.70 7.24
N HIS A 162 23.02 -16.31 8.09
CA HIS A 162 23.48 -17.25 9.11
C HIS A 162 23.89 -18.62 8.55
N ALA A 163 23.28 -19.06 7.44
CA ALA A 163 23.66 -20.31 6.77
C ALA A 163 24.96 -20.21 5.97
N SER A 164 25.43 -18.99 5.68
CA SER A 164 26.64 -18.71 4.90
C SER A 164 27.90 -18.48 5.75
N LEU A 165 27.78 -18.59 7.09
CA LEU A 165 28.86 -18.49 8.08
C LEU A 165 29.24 -19.88 8.60
#